data_AF-A0A3Q0JMA5-F1
#
_entry.id   AF-A0A3Q0JMA5-F1
#
_cell.length_a   1.000
_cell.length_b   1.000
_cell.length_c   1.000
_cell.angle_alpha   90.00
_cell.angle_beta   90.00
_cell.angle_gamma   90.00
#
_symmetry.space_group_name_H-M   'P 1'
#
loop_
_entity.id
_entity.type
_entity.pdbx_description
1 polymer ?
#
loop_
_entity_poly.entity_id
_entity_poly.type
_entity_poly.pdbx_seq_one_letter_code
_entity_poly.pdbx_strand_id
1 'polypeptide(L)'
;MVPASEVELWWPNGYGEQPLYNLQITLASGVEMSTKSIKIGFRTVELIQDHVDPNHLEKGRYFYFEVNKVPIYSKGSNLIPVDILPERSNNESTIRDLLVSTKEANMNMLRVWGGGVYMSDYFYETCDELGILIWQDMMFACNNYPATPTFLQSVRSEISQTVRRVQHHPCIAVWAGNNEMEGATIQKWYIRENPELYYKEYAELYVNTLKPIVLQYDPTRPYLTSSPTNGIESEKAKYALADNPYSNIYGDTHNYDYYQNLWDPSTAPKSRFCSEFGIQSLPQLSTFQKVATEADLASWRTPFFDSRQHLAGGTGILESSVGHQFEIGNLTLEYFAYLSQIYQAGAIKTITEQMRRDKGVLREDGSGHNMGALYWQLNDVWQAPTWSSIAKTHNIGALYWQLNDMCGKPLPGPLVTCDELGILIWQDMMFACNNYPATPTFLQSVRSEISQTVRRVQHHPCIAVWAGNNEMEGATIQKWYIRENPELYYKEYAELYVNTLKPIVLQYDPTRPYLTSSPTNGIESEKAKYALADNPYSNIYGD
;
A
#
# COMPACT_ATOMS: atom_id res chain seq x y z
N MET A 1 34.88 -7.00 8.72
CA MET A 1 33.51 -7.53 8.78
C MET A 1 33.01 -7.33 10.20
N VAL A 2 31.80 -6.82 10.36
CA VAL A 2 31.17 -6.66 11.69
C VAL A 2 30.51 -8.00 12.06
N PRO A 3 30.75 -8.58 13.25
CA PRO A 3 30.10 -9.83 13.66
C PRO A 3 28.58 -9.70 13.66
N ALA A 4 27.86 -10.69 13.12
CA ALA A 4 26.39 -10.64 13.05
C ALA A 4 25.72 -10.53 14.44
N SER A 5 26.35 -11.06 15.48
CA SER A 5 25.88 -10.96 16.87
C SER A 5 25.98 -9.54 17.47
N GLU A 6 26.70 -8.63 16.82
CA GLU A 6 26.92 -7.25 17.27
C GLU A 6 26.12 -6.23 16.42
N VAL A 7 25.32 -6.72 15.47
CA VAL A 7 24.53 -5.88 14.55
C VAL A 7 23.06 -5.92 14.94
N GLU A 8 22.51 -4.74 15.25
CA GLU A 8 21.07 -4.55 15.31
C GLU A 8 20.55 -4.23 13.91
N LEU A 9 19.50 -4.94 13.50
CA LEU A 9 18.95 -4.80 12.15
C LEU A 9 18.00 -3.60 12.06
N TRP A 10 18.07 -2.89 10.95
CA TRP A 10 17.12 -1.84 10.58
C TRP A 10 15.80 -2.45 10.13
N TRP A 11 14.69 -1.93 10.63
CA TRP A 11 13.33 -2.37 10.28
C TRP A 11 12.46 -1.24 9.74
N PRO A 12 11.52 -1.53 8.84
CA PRO A 12 10.52 -0.57 8.42
C PRO A 12 9.54 -0.22 9.54
N ASN A 13 8.86 0.92 9.40
CA ASN A 13 7.91 1.47 10.37
C ASN A 13 6.84 0.44 10.72
N GLY A 14 6.64 0.22 12.02
CA GLY A 14 5.70 -0.77 12.56
C GLY A 14 6.25 -2.20 12.66
N TYR A 15 7.46 -2.48 12.19
CA TYR A 15 8.09 -3.82 12.26
C TYR A 15 9.27 -3.89 13.24
N GLY A 16 9.83 -2.76 13.67
CA GLY A 16 10.91 -2.70 14.64
C GLY A 16 11.52 -1.31 14.74
N GLU A 17 12.68 -1.21 15.37
CA GLU A 17 13.47 0.02 15.45
C GLU A 17 14.31 0.25 14.18
N GLN A 18 14.83 1.47 14.05
CA GLN A 18 15.66 1.91 12.91
C GLN A 18 17.12 2.19 13.36
N PRO A 19 17.89 1.20 13.88
CA PRO A 19 19.29 1.42 14.24
C PRO A 19 20.09 1.89 13.02
N LEU A 20 20.78 3.03 13.18
CA LEU A 20 21.67 3.61 12.19
C LEU A 20 23.06 3.81 12.80
N TYR A 21 24.07 3.33 12.10
CA TYR A 21 25.47 3.37 12.52
C TYR A 21 26.23 4.44 11.74
N ASN A 22 27.08 5.19 12.43
CA ASN A 22 27.98 6.13 11.77
C ASN A 22 29.18 5.38 11.18
N LEU A 23 29.28 5.33 9.86
CA LEU A 23 30.44 4.83 9.15
C LEU A 23 31.31 6.01 8.74
N GLN A 24 32.51 6.09 9.29
CA GLN A 24 33.52 7.06 8.93
C GLN A 24 34.67 6.39 8.17
N ILE A 25 34.99 6.92 6.99
CA ILE A 25 36.11 6.46 6.16
C ILE A 25 37.09 7.62 6.04
N THR A 26 38.31 7.41 6.51
CA THR A 26 39.41 8.37 6.39
C THR A 26 40.48 7.81 5.46
N LEU A 27 40.78 8.54 4.38
CA LEU A 27 41.92 8.28 3.52
C LEU A 27 43.05 9.22 3.92
N ALA A 28 44.21 8.67 4.26
CA ALA A 28 45.42 9.41 4.63
C ALA A 28 46.55 9.15 3.63
N SER A 29 47.21 10.22 3.17
CA SER A 29 48.41 10.17 2.32
C SER A 29 49.44 11.18 2.83
N GLY A 30 50.41 10.71 3.62
CA GLY A 30 51.37 11.56 4.30
C GLY A 30 50.67 12.46 5.35
N VAL A 31 50.63 13.76 5.10
CA VAL A 31 49.94 14.75 5.96
C VAL A 31 48.52 15.09 5.49
N GLU A 32 48.15 14.69 4.27
CA GLU A 32 46.82 14.94 3.73
C GLU A 32 45.84 13.90 4.26
N MET A 33 44.70 14.35 4.77
CA MET A 33 43.60 13.49 5.20
C MET A 33 42.30 13.97 4.58
N SER A 34 41.53 13.02 4.03
CA SER A 34 40.16 13.24 3.58
C SER A 34 39.24 12.27 4.31
N THR A 35 38.18 12.79 4.92
CA THR A 35 37.23 11.98 5.71
C THR A 35 35.83 12.15 5.15
N LYS A 36 35.13 11.02 4.98
CA LYS A 36 33.71 10.98 4.66
C LYS A 36 32.98 10.20 5.75
N SER A 37 31.87 10.76 6.23
CA SER A 37 30.97 10.11 7.18
C SER A 37 29.61 9.90 6.53
N ILE A 38 29.02 8.72 6.71
CA ILE A 38 27.65 8.39 6.30
C ILE A 38 26.96 7.60 7.41
N LYS A 39 25.63 7.65 7.46
CA LYS A 39 24.83 6.72 8.27
C LYS A 39 24.54 5.47 7.45
N ILE A 40 24.57 4.30 8.08
CA ILE A 40 24.21 3.01 7.47
C ILE A 40 23.26 2.24 8.37
N GLY A 41 22.32 1.52 7.79
CA GLY A 41 21.48 0.53 8.49
C GLY A 41 21.71 -0.85 7.89
N PHE A 42 21.76 -1.88 8.73
CA PHE A 42 21.93 -3.26 8.28
C PHE A 42 20.57 -3.91 8.12
N ARG A 43 20.21 -4.33 6.90
CA ARG A 43 18.99 -5.10 6.63
C ARG A 43 19.14 -5.90 5.34
N THR A 44 18.36 -6.97 5.19
CA THR A 44 18.16 -7.63 3.88
C THR A 44 16.84 -7.19 3.26
N VAL A 45 16.76 -7.17 1.94
CA VAL A 45 15.51 -6.94 1.20
C VAL A 45 15.47 -7.81 -0.03
N GLU A 46 14.39 -8.55 -0.19
CA GLU A 46 14.18 -9.44 -1.33
C GLU A 46 12.77 -9.25 -1.87
N LEU A 47 12.60 -9.37 -3.18
CA LEU A 47 11.29 -9.39 -3.83
C LEU A 47 10.94 -10.84 -4.15
N ILE A 48 9.96 -11.39 -3.46
CA ILE A 48 9.57 -12.79 -3.59
C ILE A 48 8.57 -12.94 -4.75
N GLN A 49 8.91 -13.84 -5.69
CA GLN A 49 8.17 -14.11 -6.92
C GLN A 49 8.06 -15.61 -7.24
N ASP A 50 8.04 -16.44 -6.20
CA ASP A 50 7.79 -17.87 -6.37
C ASP A 50 6.36 -18.13 -6.85
N HIS A 51 6.13 -19.29 -7.46
CA HIS A 51 4.77 -19.69 -7.80
C HIS A 51 3.94 -19.84 -6.53
N VAL A 52 2.73 -19.26 -6.54
CA VAL A 52 1.82 -19.32 -5.38
C VAL A 52 1.38 -20.75 -5.07
N ASP A 53 1.34 -21.59 -6.11
CA ASP A 53 1.04 -23.00 -6.00
C ASP A 53 1.99 -23.77 -6.95
N PRO A 54 3.00 -24.47 -6.43
CA PRO A 54 3.96 -25.22 -7.25
C PRO A 54 3.32 -26.32 -8.12
N ASN A 55 2.11 -26.77 -7.79
CA ASN A 55 1.37 -27.76 -8.58
C ASN A 55 0.44 -27.12 -9.62
N HIS A 56 0.19 -25.81 -9.51
CA HIS A 56 -0.74 -25.04 -10.33
C HIS A 56 -0.08 -23.74 -10.80
N LEU A 57 0.87 -23.86 -11.73
CA LEU A 57 1.67 -22.73 -12.23
C LEU A 57 0.81 -21.65 -12.90
N GLU A 58 -0.36 -22.03 -13.43
CA GLU A 58 -1.36 -21.14 -14.02
C GLU A 58 -1.94 -20.13 -13.03
N LYS A 59 -1.85 -20.38 -11.71
CA LYS A 59 -2.26 -19.43 -10.67
C LYS A 59 -1.25 -18.29 -10.49
N GLY A 60 -0.12 -18.34 -11.18
CA GLY A 60 0.85 -17.25 -11.22
C GLY A 60 1.85 -17.25 -10.06
N ARG A 61 2.32 -16.06 -9.68
CA ARG A 61 3.42 -15.87 -8.73
C ARG A 61 3.09 -14.86 -7.65
N TYR A 62 3.76 -15.00 -6.51
CA TYR A 62 3.77 -13.98 -5.47
C TYR A 62 4.41 -12.68 -5.99
N PHE A 63 4.12 -11.57 -5.30
CA PHE A 63 4.84 -10.32 -5.46
C PHE A 63 4.80 -9.57 -4.12
N TYR A 64 5.84 -9.72 -3.31
CA TYR A 64 5.94 -9.05 -2.02
C TYR A 64 7.39 -8.84 -1.59
N PHE A 65 7.59 -7.88 -0.70
CA PHE A 65 8.91 -7.60 -0.13
C PHE A 65 9.13 -8.40 1.15
N GLU A 66 10.26 -9.08 1.23
CA GLU A 66 10.76 -9.69 2.45
C GLU A 66 11.88 -8.81 3.01
N VAL A 67 11.76 -8.37 4.27
CA VAL A 67 12.80 -7.60 4.97
C VAL A 67 13.27 -8.40 6.17
N ASN A 68 14.58 -8.65 6.24
CA ASN A 68 15.18 -9.47 7.30
C ASN A 68 14.48 -10.84 7.47
N LYS A 69 14.12 -11.47 6.35
CA LYS A 69 13.39 -12.75 6.28
C LYS A 69 11.93 -12.72 6.74
N VAL A 70 11.34 -11.52 6.80
CA VAL A 70 9.94 -11.36 7.17
C VAL A 70 9.15 -10.69 6.04
N PRO A 71 8.07 -11.33 5.55
CA PRO A 71 7.17 -10.72 4.58
C PRO A 71 6.57 -9.43 5.12
N ILE A 72 6.72 -8.35 4.36
CA ILE A 72 6.20 -7.02 4.69
C ILE A 72 4.99 -6.76 3.81
N TYR A 73 3.83 -6.53 4.44
CA TYR A 73 2.72 -5.93 3.72
C TYR A 73 3.02 -4.44 3.54
N SER A 74 3.19 -4.01 2.29
CA SER A 74 3.52 -2.62 1.96
C SER A 74 2.28 -1.72 2.06
N LYS A 75 2.37 -0.69 2.89
CA LYS A 75 1.30 0.27 3.17
C LYS A 75 1.82 1.67 2.92
N GLY A 76 1.19 2.39 2.01
CA GLY A 76 1.47 3.80 1.84
C GLY A 76 0.96 4.35 0.54
N SER A 77 1.80 5.10 -0.16
CA SER A 77 1.36 5.98 -1.24
C SER A 77 2.46 6.32 -2.23
N ASN A 78 2.05 6.92 -3.33
CA ASN A 78 2.93 7.51 -4.33
C ASN A 78 3.26 8.96 -3.97
N LEU A 79 4.54 9.29 -3.99
CA LEU A 79 5.09 10.61 -3.74
C LEU A 79 5.42 11.27 -5.08
N ILE A 80 4.94 12.50 -5.26
CA ILE A 80 5.29 13.37 -6.38
C ILE A 80 6.17 14.54 -5.87
N PRO A 81 6.76 15.37 -6.74
CA PRO A 81 7.51 16.54 -6.28
C PRO A 81 6.70 17.39 -5.29
N VAL A 82 7.39 17.96 -4.30
CA VAL A 82 6.76 18.73 -3.22
C VAL A 82 6.32 20.12 -3.68
N ASP A 83 6.92 20.62 -4.75
CA ASP A 83 6.65 21.93 -5.35
C ASP A 83 7.00 21.90 -6.85
N ILE A 84 6.33 22.75 -7.63
CA ILE A 84 6.67 22.97 -9.04
C ILE A 84 8.07 23.59 -9.22
N LEU A 85 8.55 24.32 -8.21
CA LEU A 85 9.88 24.92 -8.20
C LEU A 85 10.87 24.01 -7.46
N PRO A 86 11.93 23.51 -8.13
CA PRO A 86 12.90 22.58 -7.53
C PRO A 86 13.54 23.08 -6.23
N GLU A 87 13.81 24.39 -6.12
CA GLU A 87 14.42 24.98 -4.92
C GLU A 87 13.50 24.92 -3.71
N ARG A 88 12.17 24.98 -3.92
CA ARG A 88 11.17 24.84 -2.86
C ARG A 88 10.88 23.39 -2.53
N SER A 89 10.98 22.50 -3.52
CA SER A 89 10.83 21.05 -3.32
C SER A 89 11.86 20.49 -2.34
N ASN A 90 13.05 21.09 -2.25
CA ASN A 90 14.12 20.67 -1.35
C ASN A 90 14.05 21.29 0.05
N ASN A 91 12.94 21.95 0.42
CA ASN A 91 12.79 22.49 1.76
C ASN A 91 12.74 21.37 2.81
N GLU A 92 13.77 21.30 3.67
CA GLU A 92 13.92 20.24 4.66
C GLU A 92 12.76 20.18 5.67
N SER A 93 12.23 21.32 6.12
CA SER A 93 11.07 21.34 7.04
C SER A 93 9.85 20.71 6.39
N THR A 94 9.53 21.10 5.16
CA THR A 94 8.42 20.52 4.41
C THR A 94 8.60 19.02 4.18
N ILE A 95 9.80 18.60 3.78
CA ILE A 95 10.11 17.18 3.59
C ILE A 95 9.92 16.41 4.90
N ARG A 96 10.44 16.94 6.01
CA ARG A 96 10.31 16.29 7.32
C ARG A 96 8.87 16.21 7.76
N ASP A 97 8.09 17.27 7.64
CA ASP A 97 6.67 17.29 7.99
C ASP A 97 5.89 16.24 7.19
N LEU A 98 6.17 16.12 5.89
CA LEU A 98 5.54 15.13 5.02
C LEU A 98 5.89 13.68 5.42
N LEU A 99 7.16 13.43 5.73
CA LEU A 99 7.64 12.10 6.12
C LEU A 99 7.23 11.71 7.54
N VAL A 100 7.17 12.66 8.48
CA VAL A 100 6.59 12.45 9.80
C VAL A 100 5.11 12.13 9.68
N SER A 101 4.37 12.87 8.85
CA SER A 101 2.97 12.60 8.55
C SER A 101 2.77 11.18 7.98
N THR A 102 3.68 10.76 7.09
CA THR A 102 3.72 9.39 6.53
C THR A 102 3.91 8.34 7.63
N LYS A 103 4.87 8.55 8.54
CA LYS A 103 5.14 7.63 9.67
C LYS A 103 3.94 7.55 10.63
N GLU A 104 3.37 8.70 11.00
CA GLU A 104 2.23 8.80 11.92
C GLU A 104 0.96 8.19 11.32
N ALA A 105 0.82 8.23 9.99
CA ALA A 105 -0.20 7.51 9.25
C ALA A 105 0.04 5.98 9.18
N ASN A 106 1.03 5.43 9.90
CA ASN A 106 1.40 4.01 9.92
C ASN A 106 1.84 3.44 8.55
N MET A 107 2.23 4.30 7.61
CA MET A 107 2.81 3.85 6.36
C MET A 107 4.22 3.34 6.58
N ASN A 108 4.61 2.34 5.78
CA ASN A 108 5.93 1.76 5.80
C ASN A 108 6.61 1.78 4.42
N MET A 109 5.95 2.27 3.39
CA MET A 109 6.52 2.39 2.04
C MET A 109 5.97 3.62 1.31
N LEU A 110 6.86 4.37 0.67
CA LEU A 110 6.54 5.38 -0.33
C LEU A 110 7.13 4.99 -1.69
N ARG A 111 6.41 5.32 -2.76
CA ARG A 111 6.93 5.23 -4.12
C ARG A 111 7.33 6.62 -4.62
N VAL A 112 8.61 6.83 -4.88
CA VAL A 112 9.11 8.04 -5.55
C VAL A 112 8.83 7.86 -7.05
N TRP A 113 7.74 8.46 -7.52
CA TRP A 113 7.19 8.25 -8.86
C TRP A 113 8.08 8.84 -9.98
N GLY A 114 8.20 8.10 -11.09
CA GLY A 114 9.18 8.35 -12.17
C GLY A 114 8.97 9.58 -13.04
N GLY A 115 7.90 10.36 -12.91
CA GLY A 115 7.80 11.66 -13.60
C GLY A 115 8.13 12.85 -12.69
N GLY A 116 8.64 12.57 -11.49
CA GLY A 116 9.14 13.57 -10.55
C GLY A 116 10.63 13.85 -10.72
N VAL A 117 11.34 13.86 -9.59
CA VAL A 117 12.80 14.02 -9.52
C VAL A 117 13.37 13.01 -8.53
N TYR A 118 14.64 12.65 -8.68
CA TYR A 118 15.35 11.98 -7.59
C TYR A 118 15.42 12.94 -6.39
N MET A 119 14.97 12.49 -5.23
CA MET A 119 14.82 13.36 -4.06
C MET A 119 16.19 13.78 -3.49
N SER A 120 16.18 14.77 -2.59
CA SER A 120 17.36 15.24 -1.89
C SER A 120 17.95 14.19 -0.95
N ASP A 121 19.23 14.33 -0.57
CA ASP A 121 19.86 13.42 0.39
C ASP A 121 19.10 13.42 1.74
N TYR A 122 18.65 14.61 2.18
CA TYR A 122 17.83 14.77 3.39
C TYR A 122 16.54 13.94 3.39
N PHE A 123 15.91 13.76 2.22
CA PHE A 123 14.72 12.91 2.09
C PHE A 123 15.04 11.46 2.43
N TYR A 124 16.10 10.89 1.83
CA TYR A 124 16.47 9.49 2.07
C TYR A 124 16.99 9.27 3.49
N GLU A 125 17.79 10.21 4.02
CA GLU A 125 18.23 10.20 5.42
C GLU A 125 17.03 10.21 6.39
N THR A 126 16.01 11.02 6.11
CA THR A 126 14.80 11.07 6.94
C THR A 126 13.97 9.78 6.79
N CYS A 127 13.90 9.18 5.60
CA CYS A 127 13.25 7.89 5.41
C CYS A 127 13.96 6.76 6.17
N ASP A 128 15.29 6.77 6.20
CA ASP A 128 16.09 5.85 7.01
C ASP A 128 15.77 6.00 8.50
N GLU A 129 15.71 7.24 9.00
CA GLU A 129 15.40 7.54 10.41
C GLU A 129 13.96 7.13 10.80
N LEU A 130 13.01 7.26 9.87
CA LEU A 130 11.60 7.04 10.15
C LEU A 130 11.11 5.62 9.81
N GLY A 131 11.93 4.81 9.14
CA GLY A 131 11.58 3.43 8.78
C GLY A 131 10.71 3.34 7.52
N ILE A 132 10.78 4.32 6.61
CA ILE A 132 9.92 4.36 5.43
C ILE A 132 10.66 3.72 4.26
N LEU A 133 10.21 2.56 3.78
CA LEU A 133 10.77 1.93 2.59
C LEU A 133 10.53 2.78 1.34
N ILE A 134 11.47 2.77 0.41
CA ILE A 134 11.35 3.50 -0.86
C ILE A 134 11.32 2.53 -2.04
N TRP A 135 10.20 2.56 -2.76
CA TRP A 135 10.16 2.14 -4.16
C TRP A 135 10.67 3.28 -5.01
N GLN A 136 11.84 3.13 -5.63
CA GLN A 136 12.49 4.19 -6.38
C GLN A 136 12.36 3.94 -7.89
N ASP A 137 11.48 4.71 -8.54
CA ASP A 137 11.48 4.75 -10.01
C ASP A 137 12.72 5.51 -10.52
N MET A 138 13.18 5.17 -11.72
CA MET A 138 14.00 6.06 -12.53
C MET A 138 13.10 7.11 -13.19
N MET A 139 13.67 8.26 -13.57
CA MET A 139 12.89 9.45 -13.97
C MET A 139 12.32 9.37 -15.41
N PHE A 140 11.59 8.29 -15.71
CA PHE A 140 10.89 8.03 -16.95
C PHE A 140 9.42 7.67 -16.64
N ALA A 141 8.46 8.38 -17.25
CA ALA A 141 7.03 8.15 -16.99
C ALA A 141 6.14 8.51 -18.17
N CYS A 142 5.17 7.64 -18.48
CA CYS A 142 4.03 7.90 -19.37
C CYS A 142 4.38 8.58 -20.70
N ASN A 143 5.54 8.28 -21.29
CA ASN A 143 5.93 8.80 -22.60
C ASN A 143 7.03 7.96 -23.23
N ASN A 144 7.08 7.91 -24.57
CA ASN A 144 8.17 7.23 -25.26
C ASN A 144 9.46 8.05 -25.14
N TYR A 145 10.56 7.39 -24.80
CA TYR A 145 11.89 7.98 -24.74
C TYR A 145 12.76 7.41 -25.87
N PRO A 146 13.64 8.22 -26.48
CA PRO A 146 14.51 7.74 -27.54
C PRO A 146 15.58 6.80 -26.99
N ALA A 147 16.07 5.86 -27.81
CA ALA A 147 17.22 5.01 -27.46
C ALA A 147 18.47 5.34 -28.31
N THR A 148 18.64 6.60 -28.70
CA THR A 148 19.82 7.02 -29.48
C THR A 148 21.10 6.96 -28.63
N PRO A 149 22.29 6.73 -29.23
CA PRO A 149 23.54 6.64 -28.49
C PRO A 149 23.82 7.85 -27.58
N THR A 150 23.54 9.07 -28.07
CA THR A 150 23.72 10.32 -27.29
C THR A 150 22.78 10.38 -26.09
N PHE A 151 21.51 10.03 -26.29
CA PHE A 151 20.53 10.01 -25.19
C PHE A 151 20.92 8.96 -24.15
N LEU A 152 21.20 7.74 -24.59
CA LEU A 152 21.63 6.67 -23.69
C LEU A 152 22.90 7.06 -22.93
N GLN A 153 23.87 7.75 -23.55
CA GLN A 153 25.07 8.23 -22.83
C GLN A 153 24.73 9.22 -21.70
N SER A 154 23.74 10.09 -21.90
CA SER A 154 23.21 10.96 -20.84
C SER A 154 22.60 10.13 -19.71
N VAL A 155 21.73 9.17 -20.06
CA VAL A 155 21.08 8.26 -19.11
C VAL A 155 22.11 7.46 -18.32
N ARG A 156 23.16 6.93 -18.97
CA ARG A 156 24.23 6.20 -18.28
C ARG A 156 24.89 7.04 -17.19
N SER A 157 25.14 8.31 -17.47
CA SER A 157 25.69 9.25 -16.49
C SER A 157 24.74 9.49 -15.32
N GLU A 158 23.47 9.78 -15.63
CA GLU A 158 22.41 10.03 -14.64
C GLU A 158 22.21 8.85 -13.69
N ILE A 159 21.99 7.64 -14.23
CA ILE A 159 21.72 6.44 -13.43
C ILE A 159 22.94 6.06 -12.61
N SER A 160 24.15 6.14 -13.19
CA SER A 160 25.39 5.86 -12.46
C SER A 160 25.58 6.82 -11.28
N GLN A 161 25.32 8.11 -11.47
CA GLN A 161 25.46 9.10 -10.40
C GLN A 161 24.41 8.90 -9.32
N THR A 162 23.15 8.68 -9.70
CA THR A 162 22.02 8.53 -8.79
C THR A 162 22.16 7.28 -7.93
N VAL A 163 22.35 6.10 -8.54
CA VAL A 163 22.44 4.84 -7.78
C VAL A 163 23.61 4.91 -6.80
N ARG A 164 24.79 5.39 -7.23
CA ARG A 164 25.95 5.57 -6.34
C ARG A 164 25.69 6.57 -5.21
N ARG A 165 24.90 7.62 -5.45
CA ARG A 165 24.55 8.62 -4.44
C ARG A 165 23.73 7.98 -3.33
N VAL A 166 22.70 7.19 -3.67
CA VAL A 166 21.66 6.82 -2.68
C VAL A 166 21.59 5.33 -2.31
N GLN A 167 22.27 4.42 -3.01
CA GLN A 167 22.18 2.96 -2.74
C GLN A 167 22.61 2.52 -1.33
N HIS A 168 23.32 3.37 -0.59
CA HIS A 168 23.71 3.08 0.79
C HIS A 168 22.56 3.26 1.80
N HIS A 169 21.47 3.92 1.42
CA HIS A 169 20.31 4.14 2.30
C HIS A 169 19.53 2.83 2.52
N PRO A 170 19.37 2.35 3.76
CA PRO A 170 18.57 1.16 4.04
C PRO A 170 17.12 1.29 3.59
N CYS A 171 16.54 2.49 3.51
CA CYS A 171 15.15 2.69 3.10
C CYS A 171 14.84 2.17 1.68
N ILE A 172 15.76 2.29 0.72
CA ILE A 172 15.51 1.88 -0.68
C ILE A 172 15.24 0.38 -0.73
N ALA A 173 14.07 -0.02 -1.23
CA ALA A 173 13.62 -1.41 -1.28
C ALA A 173 13.67 -2.02 -2.68
N VAL A 174 13.42 -1.21 -3.71
CA VAL A 174 13.39 -1.65 -5.11
C VAL A 174 13.74 -0.49 -6.03
N TRP A 175 14.38 -0.82 -7.15
CA TRP A 175 14.59 0.07 -8.27
C TRP A 175 13.61 -0.29 -9.39
N ALA A 176 12.84 0.67 -9.89
CA ALA A 176 11.93 0.46 -11.02
C ALA A 176 12.37 1.30 -12.23
N GLY A 177 12.39 0.70 -13.42
CA GLY A 177 12.94 1.32 -14.61
C GLY A 177 12.16 2.55 -15.11
N ASN A 178 10.86 2.60 -14.84
CA ASN A 178 9.96 3.66 -15.28
C ASN A 178 8.56 3.48 -14.65
N ASN A 179 7.72 4.50 -14.87
CA ASN A 179 6.27 4.43 -14.68
C ASN A 179 5.54 4.13 -16.00
N GLU A 180 4.73 3.08 -16.00
CA GLU A 180 3.73 2.67 -17.00
C GLU A 180 4.25 2.39 -18.42
N MET A 181 5.55 2.38 -18.66
CA MET A 181 6.05 2.24 -20.03
C MET A 181 5.86 0.86 -20.62
N GLU A 182 5.82 -0.20 -19.80
CA GLU A 182 5.46 -1.55 -20.26
C GLU A 182 4.01 -1.56 -20.74
N GLY A 183 3.09 -1.10 -19.89
CA GLY A 183 1.66 -0.97 -20.17
C GLY A 183 1.38 -0.10 -21.40
N ALA A 184 1.92 1.12 -21.43
CA ALA A 184 1.76 2.07 -22.54
C ALA A 184 2.27 1.50 -23.87
N THR A 185 3.29 0.65 -23.81
CA THR A 185 3.89 0.00 -24.98
C THR A 185 3.05 -1.14 -25.52
N ILE A 186 2.55 -2.00 -24.65
CA ILE A 186 1.71 -3.14 -25.03
C ILE A 186 0.31 -2.69 -25.44
N GLN A 187 -0.30 -1.77 -24.70
CA GLN A 187 -1.63 -1.24 -24.98
C GLN A 187 -1.65 -0.13 -26.05
N LYS A 188 -0.48 0.26 -26.59
CA LYS A 188 -0.34 1.22 -27.69
C LYS A 188 -1.01 2.58 -27.40
N TRP A 189 -0.76 3.14 -26.21
CA TRP A 189 -1.33 4.43 -25.80
C TRP A 189 -1.03 5.58 -26.77
N TYR A 190 0.09 5.48 -27.49
CA TYR A 190 0.50 6.44 -28.51
C TYR A 190 0.43 5.81 -29.90
N ILE A 191 0.11 6.62 -30.91
CA ILE A 191 0.10 6.20 -32.32
C ILE A 191 1.54 5.85 -32.73
N ARG A 192 1.73 4.66 -33.34
CA ARG A 192 3.05 4.13 -33.72
C ARG A 192 3.01 3.61 -35.15
N GLU A 193 3.76 4.23 -36.05
CA GLU A 193 3.93 3.73 -37.42
C GLU A 193 4.78 2.45 -37.47
N ASN A 194 5.72 2.30 -36.53
CA ASN A 194 6.59 1.11 -36.40
C ASN A 194 6.62 0.60 -34.95
N PRO A 195 5.65 -0.22 -34.51
CA PRO A 195 5.58 -0.72 -33.13
C PRO A 195 6.83 -1.48 -32.68
N GLU A 196 7.48 -2.22 -33.58
CA GLU A 196 8.66 -3.03 -33.25
C GLU A 196 9.87 -2.16 -32.88
N LEU A 197 10.00 -0.98 -33.50
CA LEU A 197 11.02 0.00 -33.09
C LEU A 197 10.88 0.34 -31.61
N TYR A 198 9.68 0.72 -31.18
CA TYR A 198 9.42 1.09 -29.78
C TYR A 198 9.64 -0.08 -28.80
N TYR A 199 9.38 -1.32 -29.21
CA TYR A 199 9.71 -2.49 -28.39
C TYR A 199 11.23 -2.66 -28.22
N LYS A 200 12.00 -2.44 -29.28
CA LYS A 200 13.47 -2.46 -29.23
C LYS A 200 14.02 -1.30 -28.41
N GLU A 201 13.47 -0.09 -28.55
CA GLU A 201 13.88 1.07 -27.77
C GLU A 201 13.56 0.91 -26.28
N TYR A 202 12.39 0.33 -25.95
CA TYR A 202 12.04 -0.04 -24.58
C TYR A 202 13.09 -0.99 -23.99
N ALA A 203 13.39 -2.09 -24.69
CA ALA A 203 14.39 -3.05 -24.23
C ALA A 203 15.79 -2.41 -24.12
N GLU A 204 16.18 -1.58 -25.09
CA GLU A 204 17.50 -0.95 -25.10
C GLU A 204 17.69 0.01 -23.92
N LEU A 205 16.66 0.80 -23.60
CA LEU A 205 16.70 1.72 -22.48
C LEU A 205 16.59 0.97 -21.15
N TYR A 206 15.45 0.33 -20.88
CA TYR A 206 15.14 -0.18 -19.53
C TYR A 206 15.87 -1.50 -19.21
N VAL A 207 16.10 -2.36 -20.21
CA VAL A 207 16.71 -3.69 -19.99
C VAL A 207 18.21 -3.69 -20.26
N ASN A 208 18.66 -3.14 -21.38
CA ASN A 208 20.08 -3.22 -21.78
C ASN A 208 20.93 -2.08 -21.23
N THR A 209 20.32 -0.95 -20.84
CA THR A 209 21.04 0.22 -20.31
C THR A 209 20.83 0.40 -18.81
N LEU A 210 19.60 0.53 -18.33
CA LEU A 210 19.32 0.80 -16.92
C LEU A 210 19.67 -0.39 -16.02
N LYS A 211 19.08 -1.57 -16.27
CA LYS A 211 19.26 -2.75 -15.41
C LYS A 211 20.74 -3.10 -15.14
N PRO A 212 21.65 -3.16 -16.15
CA PRO A 212 23.05 -3.50 -15.89
C PRO A 212 23.77 -2.47 -15.03
N ILE A 213 23.43 -1.17 -15.18
CA ILE A 213 24.05 -0.09 -14.39
C ILE A 213 23.58 -0.15 -12.94
N VAL A 214 22.27 -0.36 -12.72
CA VAL A 214 21.73 -0.52 -11.38
C VAL A 214 22.38 -1.71 -10.69
N LEU A 215 22.37 -2.89 -11.32
CA LEU A 215 22.92 -4.10 -10.72
C LEU A 215 24.45 -4.07 -10.59
N GLN A 216 25.15 -3.26 -11.39
CA GLN A 216 26.59 -3.02 -11.21
C GLN A 216 26.87 -2.26 -9.91
N TYR A 217 26.07 -1.25 -9.58
CA TYR A 217 26.31 -0.39 -8.42
C TYR A 217 25.56 -0.82 -7.15
N ASP A 218 24.45 -1.53 -7.29
CA ASP A 218 23.63 -2.05 -6.20
C ASP A 218 23.06 -3.44 -6.55
N PRO A 219 23.86 -4.50 -6.42
CA PRO A 219 23.39 -5.88 -6.62
C PRO A 219 22.55 -6.40 -5.46
N THR A 220 22.32 -5.61 -4.41
CA THR A 220 21.67 -6.07 -3.17
C THR A 220 20.16 -5.86 -3.16
N ARG A 221 19.63 -5.16 -4.17
CA ARG A 221 18.20 -4.82 -4.29
C ARG A 221 17.61 -5.30 -5.61
N PRO A 222 16.31 -5.64 -5.64
CA PRO A 222 15.63 -6.01 -6.86
C PRO A 222 15.54 -4.83 -7.84
N TYR A 223 15.53 -5.17 -9.13
CA TYR A 223 15.25 -4.24 -10.23
C TYR A 223 14.01 -4.72 -10.99
N LEU A 224 13.05 -3.82 -11.19
CA LEU A 224 11.85 -4.01 -12.02
C LEU A 224 12.00 -3.22 -13.32
N THR A 225 11.57 -3.78 -14.44
CA THR A 225 11.63 -3.10 -15.74
C THR A 225 10.62 -1.97 -15.91
N SER A 226 9.48 -2.05 -15.21
CA SER A 226 8.40 -1.06 -15.22
C SER A 226 7.53 -1.18 -13.96
N SER A 227 6.51 -0.34 -13.84
CA SER A 227 5.42 -0.36 -12.86
C SER A 227 4.17 0.18 -13.58
N PRO A 228 3.12 -0.62 -13.84
CA PRO A 228 2.98 -2.02 -13.47
C PRO A 228 3.84 -2.93 -14.36
N THR A 229 4.21 -4.09 -13.81
CA THR A 229 4.91 -5.16 -14.54
C THR A 229 4.49 -6.53 -14.00
N ASN A 230 4.66 -7.60 -14.78
CA ASN A 230 4.51 -8.98 -14.28
C ASN A 230 5.80 -9.51 -13.64
N GLY A 231 6.77 -8.63 -13.36
CA GLY A 231 8.02 -8.96 -12.70
C GLY A 231 8.86 -9.94 -13.52
N ILE A 232 9.25 -11.07 -12.92
CA ILE A 232 10.08 -12.07 -13.59
C ILE A 232 9.42 -12.66 -14.86
N GLU A 233 8.08 -12.66 -14.94
CA GLU A 233 7.39 -13.10 -16.16
C GLU A 233 7.47 -12.08 -17.29
N SER A 234 7.46 -10.78 -16.97
CA SER A 234 7.78 -9.74 -17.95
C SER A 234 9.20 -9.90 -18.45
N GLU A 235 10.19 -10.13 -17.57
CA GLU A 235 11.60 -10.29 -17.97
C GLU A 235 11.84 -11.48 -18.91
N LYS A 236 11.09 -12.56 -18.75
CA LYS A 236 11.16 -13.75 -19.64
C LYS A 236 10.53 -13.48 -21.01
N ALA A 237 9.61 -12.53 -21.10
CA ALA A 237 8.95 -12.18 -22.34
C ALA A 237 9.89 -11.48 -23.32
N LYS A 238 9.54 -11.52 -24.61
CA LYS A 238 10.32 -10.83 -25.64
C LYS A 238 10.37 -9.33 -25.34
N TYR A 239 11.58 -8.77 -25.35
CA TYR A 239 11.84 -7.35 -25.02
C TYR A 239 11.50 -6.94 -23.57
N ALA A 240 11.31 -7.91 -22.67
CA ALA A 240 10.81 -7.69 -21.32
C ALA A 240 9.42 -7.02 -21.26
N LEU A 241 8.54 -7.40 -22.19
CA LEU A 241 7.19 -6.87 -22.32
C LEU A 241 6.20 -8.03 -22.23
N ALA A 242 5.48 -8.16 -21.11
CA ALA A 242 4.43 -9.18 -20.99
C ALA A 242 3.22 -8.86 -21.87
N ASP A 243 2.51 -9.87 -22.35
CA ASP A 243 1.31 -9.69 -23.19
C ASP A 243 0.20 -8.92 -22.46
N ASN A 244 0.10 -9.09 -21.14
CA ASN A 244 -0.76 -8.30 -20.26
C ASN A 244 0.00 -7.86 -19.01
N PRO A 245 0.56 -6.64 -19.00
CA PRO A 245 1.27 -6.08 -17.84
C PRO A 245 0.38 -5.74 -16.64
N TYR A 246 -0.96 -5.80 -16.80
CA TYR A 246 -1.95 -5.54 -15.76
C TYR A 246 -2.56 -6.86 -15.24
N SER A 247 -1.78 -7.93 -15.23
CA SER A 247 -2.25 -9.23 -14.74
C SER A 247 -2.49 -9.19 -13.22
N ASN A 248 -3.60 -9.74 -12.74
CA ASN A 248 -3.86 -9.83 -11.30
C ASN A 248 -3.05 -10.95 -10.60
N ILE A 249 -2.46 -11.88 -11.38
CA ILE A 249 -1.81 -13.08 -10.84
C ILE A 249 -0.27 -13.02 -10.86
N TYR A 250 0.29 -11.93 -11.36
CA TYR A 250 1.73 -11.64 -11.38
C TYR A 250 1.96 -10.20 -10.96
N GLY A 251 3.14 -9.91 -10.40
CA GLY A 251 3.62 -8.53 -10.43
C GLY A 251 2.81 -7.53 -9.60
N ASP A 252 2.86 -6.28 -10.06
CA ASP A 252 2.08 -5.18 -9.51
C ASP A 252 1.10 -4.60 -10.54
N THR A 253 0.09 -3.88 -10.08
CA THR A 253 -0.97 -3.30 -10.92
C THR A 253 -1.27 -1.85 -10.57
N HIS A 254 -1.66 -1.06 -11.58
CA HIS A 254 -2.28 0.25 -11.40
C HIS A 254 -3.78 0.13 -11.71
N ASN A 255 -4.65 0.54 -10.77
CA ASN A 255 -6.11 0.38 -10.92
C ASN A 255 -6.85 1.69 -10.66
N TYR A 256 -7.46 2.24 -11.70
CA TYR A 256 -8.30 3.43 -11.64
C TYR A 256 -9.69 3.12 -12.20
N ASP A 257 -10.71 3.19 -11.34
CA ASP A 257 -12.12 3.08 -11.73
C ASP A 257 -12.86 4.34 -11.28
N TYR A 258 -13.41 5.05 -12.26
CA TYR A 258 -14.10 6.34 -12.09
C TYR A 258 -15.61 6.23 -12.24
N TYR A 259 -16.13 5.03 -12.50
CA TYR A 259 -17.53 4.80 -12.89
C TYR A 259 -18.28 3.96 -11.86
N GLN A 260 -17.60 3.03 -11.20
CA GLN A 260 -18.21 2.21 -10.17
C GLN A 260 -18.29 2.93 -8.82
N ASN A 261 -19.17 2.42 -7.95
CA ASN A 261 -19.21 2.84 -6.56
C ASN A 261 -18.05 2.22 -5.77
N LEU A 262 -17.00 3.00 -5.51
CA LEU A 262 -15.80 2.54 -4.81
C LEU A 262 -16.00 2.29 -3.30
N TRP A 263 -17.19 2.53 -2.76
CA TRP A 263 -17.58 2.09 -1.41
C TRP A 263 -18.11 0.65 -1.40
N ASP A 264 -18.25 0.01 -2.57
CA ASP A 264 -18.45 -1.42 -2.66
C ASP A 264 -17.09 -2.15 -2.62
N PRO A 265 -16.80 -2.99 -1.60
CA PRO A 265 -15.55 -3.72 -1.53
C PRO A 265 -15.32 -4.66 -2.73
N SER A 266 -16.37 -5.04 -3.47
CA SER A 266 -16.23 -5.88 -4.66
C SER A 266 -15.42 -5.23 -5.79
N THR A 267 -15.31 -3.89 -5.79
CA THR A 267 -14.54 -3.12 -6.77
C THR A 267 -13.05 -3.07 -6.46
N ALA A 268 -12.61 -3.60 -5.32
CA ALA A 268 -11.21 -3.60 -4.95
C ALA A 268 -10.38 -4.48 -5.92
N PRO A 269 -9.18 -4.04 -6.32
CA PRO A 269 -8.28 -4.86 -7.12
C PRO A 269 -7.94 -6.18 -6.42
N LYS A 270 -7.92 -7.27 -7.19
CA LYS A 270 -7.56 -8.62 -6.70
C LYS A 270 -6.11 -8.98 -7.05
N SER A 271 -5.25 -7.99 -7.19
CA SER A 271 -3.86 -8.14 -7.62
C SER A 271 -2.93 -8.59 -6.49
N ARG A 272 -1.76 -9.12 -6.85
CA ARG A 272 -0.68 -9.46 -5.90
C ARG A 272 -0.14 -8.23 -5.17
N PHE A 273 -0.10 -7.09 -5.84
CA PHE A 273 0.33 -5.82 -5.27
C PHE A 273 -0.30 -4.69 -6.08
N CYS A 274 -0.89 -3.70 -5.40
CA CYS A 274 -1.44 -2.51 -6.06
C CYS A 274 -0.52 -1.32 -5.79
N SER A 275 0.33 -0.99 -6.75
CA SER A 275 1.30 0.11 -6.68
C SER A 275 0.68 1.48 -6.99
N GLU A 276 -0.48 1.50 -7.66
CA GLU A 276 -1.32 2.69 -7.79
C GLU A 276 -2.82 2.36 -7.78
N PHE A 277 -3.59 3.17 -7.08
CA PHE A 277 -5.05 3.25 -7.18
C PHE A 277 -5.51 4.55 -6.52
N GLY A 278 -6.57 5.18 -7.03
CA GLY A 278 -6.99 6.47 -6.48
C GLY A 278 -8.30 7.02 -7.04
N ILE A 279 -8.91 7.92 -6.27
CA ILE A 279 -9.98 8.81 -6.73
C ILE A 279 -9.70 10.26 -6.31
N GLN A 280 -10.09 11.23 -7.14
CA GLN A 280 -9.87 12.65 -6.85
C GLN A 280 -10.78 13.17 -5.74
N SER A 281 -10.35 14.25 -5.09
CA SER A 281 -11.20 15.15 -4.31
C SER A 281 -10.83 16.62 -4.57
N LEU A 282 -11.69 17.55 -4.13
CA LEU A 282 -11.31 18.94 -4.00
C LEU A 282 -10.59 19.17 -2.66
N PRO A 283 -9.48 19.91 -2.63
CA PRO A 283 -8.88 20.31 -1.36
C PRO A 283 -9.80 21.28 -0.62
N GLN A 284 -9.52 21.50 0.67
CA GLN A 284 -10.28 22.46 1.47
C GLN A 284 -10.27 23.85 0.83
N LEU A 285 -11.38 24.60 0.97
CA LEU A 285 -11.53 25.91 0.34
C LEU A 285 -10.43 26.91 0.75
N SER A 286 -9.91 26.80 1.98
CA SER A 286 -8.78 27.59 2.49
C SER A 286 -7.52 27.46 1.63
N THR A 287 -7.33 26.34 0.94
CA THR A 287 -6.22 26.10 0.01
C THR A 287 -6.24 27.09 -1.16
N PHE A 288 -7.42 27.53 -1.62
CA PHE A 288 -7.56 28.42 -2.76
C PHE A 288 -7.54 29.91 -2.41
N GLN A 289 -7.69 30.29 -1.13
CA GLN A 289 -7.87 31.68 -0.71
C GLN A 289 -6.75 32.64 -1.16
N LYS A 290 -5.52 32.14 -1.36
CA LYS A 290 -4.39 32.96 -1.81
C LYS A 290 -4.24 33.03 -3.34
N VAL A 291 -5.04 32.28 -4.09
CA VAL A 291 -4.88 32.06 -5.54
C VAL A 291 -6.17 32.22 -6.34
N ALA A 292 -7.29 32.57 -5.68
CA ALA A 292 -8.61 32.69 -6.27
C ALA A 292 -9.32 33.96 -5.78
N THR A 293 -10.15 34.56 -6.63
CA THR A 293 -11.05 35.67 -6.29
C THR A 293 -12.40 35.16 -5.77
N GLU A 294 -13.24 36.04 -5.22
CA GLU A 294 -14.60 35.66 -4.81
C GLU A 294 -15.44 35.09 -5.97
N ALA A 295 -15.26 35.63 -7.19
CA ALA A 295 -15.95 35.13 -8.38
C ALA A 295 -15.48 33.72 -8.78
N ASP A 296 -14.20 33.42 -8.62
CA ASP A 296 -13.64 32.09 -8.89
C ASP A 296 -14.19 31.03 -7.93
N LEU A 297 -14.49 31.44 -6.68
CA LEU A 297 -14.98 30.58 -5.61
C LEU A 297 -16.52 30.48 -5.55
N ALA A 298 -17.24 31.05 -6.52
CA ALA A 298 -18.70 31.02 -6.55
C ALA A 298 -19.29 29.61 -6.67
N SER A 299 -18.58 28.68 -7.35
CA SER A 299 -18.93 27.26 -7.44
C SER A 299 -17.70 26.44 -7.85
N TRP A 300 -17.80 25.10 -7.89
CA TRP A 300 -16.76 24.23 -8.48
C TRP A 300 -16.83 24.16 -10.01
N ARG A 301 -17.79 24.85 -10.64
CA ARG A 301 -18.00 24.93 -12.09
C ARG A 301 -17.67 26.33 -12.63
N THR A 302 -16.52 26.85 -12.23
CA THR A 302 -16.00 28.12 -12.76
C THR A 302 -14.84 27.86 -13.71
N PRO A 303 -14.54 28.77 -14.66
CA PRO A 303 -13.36 28.67 -15.51
C PRO A 303 -12.06 28.51 -14.72
N PHE A 304 -12.02 29.04 -13.49
CA PHE A 304 -10.91 28.83 -12.57
C PHE A 304 -10.75 27.35 -12.21
N PHE A 305 -11.79 26.67 -11.74
CA PHE A 305 -11.70 25.24 -11.42
C PHE A 305 -11.44 24.37 -12.65
N ASP A 306 -12.03 24.71 -13.80
CA ASP A 306 -11.74 24.03 -15.06
C ASP A 306 -10.25 24.14 -15.44
N SER A 307 -9.62 25.29 -15.19
CA SER A 307 -8.18 25.49 -15.45
C SER A 307 -7.26 24.73 -14.47
N ARG A 308 -7.77 24.40 -13.27
CA ARG A 308 -7.04 23.68 -12.22
C ARG A 308 -7.22 22.16 -12.33
N GLN A 309 -8.33 21.71 -12.92
CA GLN A 309 -8.61 20.29 -13.13
C GLN A 309 -7.82 19.76 -14.33
N HIS A 310 -6.86 18.86 -14.08
CA HIS A 310 -5.98 18.31 -15.11
C HIS A 310 -6.27 16.85 -15.46
N LEU A 311 -7.28 16.25 -14.84
CA LEU A 311 -7.88 14.99 -15.30
C LEU A 311 -8.92 15.30 -16.38
N ALA A 312 -8.80 14.66 -17.55
CA ALA A 312 -9.79 14.77 -18.61
C ALA A 312 -11.18 14.33 -18.10
N GLY A 313 -12.16 15.24 -18.17
CA GLY A 313 -13.50 14.99 -17.61
C GLY A 313 -13.57 14.97 -16.07
N GLY A 314 -12.51 15.37 -15.38
CA GLY A 314 -12.35 15.19 -13.93
C GLY A 314 -13.45 15.83 -13.08
N THR A 315 -13.99 17.00 -13.48
CA THR A 315 -15.12 17.62 -12.78
C THR A 315 -16.36 16.72 -12.80
N GLY A 316 -16.66 16.10 -13.96
CA GLY A 316 -17.78 15.16 -14.07
C GLY A 316 -17.53 13.86 -13.30
N ILE A 317 -16.29 13.37 -13.27
CA ILE A 317 -15.89 12.21 -12.47
C ILE A 317 -16.08 12.48 -10.98
N LEU A 318 -15.65 13.65 -10.49
CA LEU A 318 -15.84 14.08 -9.10
C LEU A 318 -17.33 14.10 -8.73
N GLU A 319 -18.15 14.69 -9.59
CA GLU A 319 -19.60 14.72 -9.37
C GLU A 319 -20.19 13.31 -9.37
N SER A 320 -19.92 12.49 -10.38
CA SER A 320 -20.43 11.11 -10.41
C SER A 320 -20.02 10.30 -9.19
N SER A 321 -18.76 10.48 -8.76
CA SER A 321 -18.20 9.83 -7.57
C SER A 321 -18.96 10.20 -6.31
N VAL A 322 -19.08 11.50 -6.03
CA VAL A 322 -19.86 12.00 -4.87
C VAL A 322 -21.32 11.53 -4.96
N GLY A 323 -21.87 11.49 -6.19
CA GLY A 323 -23.25 11.09 -6.48
C GLY A 323 -23.60 9.64 -6.15
N HIS A 324 -22.61 8.75 -6.05
CA HIS A 324 -22.84 7.38 -5.61
C HIS A 324 -23.30 7.29 -4.14
N GLN A 325 -22.93 8.26 -3.31
CA GLN A 325 -23.18 8.23 -1.86
C GLN A 325 -24.02 9.41 -1.37
N PHE A 326 -24.02 10.53 -2.09
CA PHE A 326 -24.60 11.78 -1.63
C PHE A 326 -25.40 12.50 -2.72
N GLU A 327 -26.45 13.23 -2.32
CA GLU A 327 -27.18 14.10 -3.24
C GLU A 327 -26.38 15.38 -3.52
N ILE A 328 -26.14 15.69 -4.80
CA ILE A 328 -25.27 16.81 -5.21
C ILE A 328 -26.03 18.12 -5.45
N GLY A 329 -27.34 18.05 -5.69
CA GLY A 329 -28.28 19.18 -5.80
C GLY A 329 -27.69 20.57 -6.11
N ASN A 330 -28.08 21.57 -5.29
CA ASN A 330 -27.55 22.94 -5.33
C ASN A 330 -26.61 23.18 -4.13
N LEU A 331 -25.49 22.46 -4.07
CA LEU A 331 -24.51 22.63 -3.00
C LEU A 331 -23.67 23.90 -3.18
N THR A 332 -23.14 24.40 -2.07
CA THR A 332 -22.06 25.40 -2.11
C THR A 332 -20.74 24.72 -2.48
N LEU A 333 -19.76 25.48 -2.97
CA LEU A 333 -18.39 24.98 -3.23
C LEU A 333 -17.79 24.32 -1.99
N GLU A 334 -17.93 24.94 -0.83
CA GLU A 334 -17.39 24.41 0.43
C GLU A 334 -17.99 23.05 0.78
N TYR A 335 -19.31 22.90 0.65
CA TYR A 335 -19.98 21.65 0.98
C TYR A 335 -19.69 20.55 -0.04
N PHE A 336 -19.63 20.89 -1.34
CA PHE A 336 -19.19 19.94 -2.36
C PHE A 336 -17.74 19.49 -2.14
N ALA A 337 -16.84 20.41 -1.79
CA ALA A 337 -15.46 20.06 -1.46
C ALA A 337 -15.38 19.12 -0.24
N TYR A 338 -16.15 19.40 0.82
CA TYR A 338 -16.28 18.51 1.98
C TYR A 338 -16.76 17.11 1.57
N LEU A 339 -17.87 16.99 0.85
CA LEU A 339 -18.40 15.69 0.42
C LEU A 339 -17.43 14.94 -0.50
N SER A 340 -16.71 15.64 -1.38
CA SER A 340 -15.70 15.02 -2.25
C SER A 340 -14.56 14.39 -1.44
N GLN A 341 -14.12 15.03 -0.35
CA GLN A 341 -13.10 14.46 0.54
C GLN A 341 -13.65 13.28 1.35
N ILE A 342 -14.90 13.35 1.81
CA ILE A 342 -15.54 12.22 2.51
C ILE A 342 -15.68 11.01 1.57
N TYR A 343 -16.14 11.23 0.34
CA TYR A 343 -16.24 10.15 -0.65
C TYR A 343 -14.86 9.53 -0.91
N GLN A 344 -13.85 10.35 -1.20
CA GLN A 344 -12.47 9.89 -1.42
C GLN A 344 -11.97 9.07 -0.22
N ALA A 345 -12.13 9.58 1.00
CA ALA A 345 -11.70 8.89 2.21
C ALA A 345 -12.38 7.52 2.37
N GLY A 346 -13.70 7.44 2.19
CA GLY A 346 -14.45 6.19 2.27
C GLY A 346 -14.09 5.19 1.17
N ALA A 347 -13.88 5.66 -0.06
CA ALA A 347 -13.52 4.84 -1.21
C ALA A 347 -12.13 4.21 -1.03
N ILE A 348 -11.12 5.03 -0.74
CA ILE A 348 -9.74 4.55 -0.59
C ILE A 348 -9.63 3.64 0.65
N LYS A 349 -10.32 3.96 1.74
CA LYS A 349 -10.40 3.07 2.92
C LYS A 349 -10.99 1.71 2.55
N THR A 350 -12.14 1.69 1.87
CA THR A 350 -12.85 0.45 1.50
C THR A 350 -11.97 -0.44 0.63
N ILE A 351 -11.37 0.13 -0.42
CA ILE A 351 -10.49 -0.59 -1.35
C ILE A 351 -9.24 -1.10 -0.63
N THR A 352 -8.57 -0.24 0.14
CA THR A 352 -7.34 -0.61 0.88
C THR A 352 -7.61 -1.72 1.89
N GLU A 353 -8.69 -1.61 2.66
CA GLU A 353 -9.06 -2.64 3.62
C GLU A 353 -9.39 -3.95 2.92
N GLN A 354 -10.09 -3.93 1.78
CA GLN A 354 -10.35 -5.17 1.02
C GLN A 354 -9.06 -5.79 0.48
N MET A 355 -8.11 -5.00 -0.04
CA MET A 355 -6.82 -5.53 -0.46
C MET A 355 -6.03 -6.12 0.70
N ARG A 356 -6.06 -5.49 1.88
CA ARG A 356 -5.50 -6.10 3.11
C ARG A 356 -6.20 -7.41 3.45
N ARG A 357 -7.51 -7.51 3.23
CA ARG A 357 -8.27 -8.75 3.41
C ARG A 357 -7.94 -9.84 2.38
N ASP A 358 -7.42 -9.46 1.23
CA ASP A 358 -7.04 -10.39 0.18
C ASP A 358 -5.65 -11.01 0.37
N LYS A 359 -4.88 -10.56 1.37
CA LYS A 359 -3.54 -11.07 1.70
C LYS A 359 -3.48 -12.58 1.84
N GLY A 360 -4.47 -13.17 2.50
CA GLY A 360 -4.55 -14.60 2.79
C GLY A 360 -5.44 -15.41 1.84
N VAL A 361 -5.89 -14.81 0.74
CA VAL A 361 -6.95 -15.37 -0.11
C VAL A 361 -6.36 -15.73 -1.47
N LEU A 362 -6.44 -17.02 -1.82
CA LEU A 362 -6.19 -17.51 -3.18
C LEU A 362 -7.52 -17.88 -3.83
N ARG A 363 -7.88 -17.22 -4.92
CA ARG A 363 -9.09 -17.53 -5.69
C ARG A 363 -8.81 -18.59 -6.75
N GLU A 364 -9.89 -19.19 -7.25
CA GLU A 364 -9.82 -20.22 -8.30
C GLU A 364 -9.17 -19.70 -9.59
N ASP A 365 -9.42 -18.43 -9.93
CA ASP A 365 -8.79 -17.73 -11.07
C ASP A 365 -7.32 -17.34 -10.82
N GLY A 366 -6.75 -17.74 -9.68
CA GLY A 366 -5.40 -17.44 -9.24
C GLY A 366 -5.24 -16.08 -8.56
N SER A 367 -6.22 -15.18 -8.60
CA SER A 367 -6.11 -13.83 -8.03
C SER A 367 -6.14 -13.82 -6.48
N GLY A 368 -5.75 -12.69 -5.88
CA GLY A 368 -5.60 -12.52 -4.42
C GLY A 368 -4.13 -12.55 -3.96
N HIS A 369 -3.83 -13.00 -2.75
CA HIS A 369 -2.54 -12.82 -2.07
C HIS A 369 -1.98 -11.40 -2.18
N ASN A 370 -2.83 -10.41 -1.99
CA ASN A 370 -2.39 -9.02 -2.07
C ASN A 370 -1.41 -8.73 -0.93
N MET A 371 -0.24 -8.21 -1.24
CA MET A 371 0.83 -7.94 -0.28
C MET A 371 1.29 -6.47 -0.31
N GLY A 372 0.51 -5.60 -0.95
CA GLY A 372 0.76 -4.18 -0.86
C GLY A 372 -0.30 -3.32 -1.52
N ALA A 373 -0.49 -2.15 -0.93
CA ALA A 373 -1.41 -1.12 -1.36
C ALA A 373 -0.72 0.26 -1.21
N LEU A 374 -0.32 0.83 -2.34
CA LEU A 374 0.22 2.18 -2.46
C LEU A 374 -0.79 3.04 -3.23
N TYR A 375 -1.57 3.87 -2.55
CA TYR A 375 -2.55 4.70 -3.25
C TYR A 375 -1.87 5.85 -4.00
N TRP A 376 -2.51 6.28 -5.07
CA TRP A 376 -2.19 7.50 -5.78
C TRP A 376 -3.11 8.60 -5.22
N GLN A 377 -2.62 9.68 -4.59
CA GLN A 377 -1.21 10.02 -4.29
C GLN A 377 -1.07 10.70 -2.91
N LEU A 378 0.13 10.86 -2.39
CA LEU A 378 0.36 11.45 -1.06
C LEU A 378 0.06 12.95 -1.02
N ASN A 379 0.78 13.70 -1.86
CA ASN A 379 0.96 15.16 -1.78
C ASN A 379 0.60 15.87 -3.10
N ASP A 380 0.53 17.21 -3.05
CA ASP A 380 0.33 18.07 -4.22
C ASP A 380 1.54 18.97 -4.53
N VAL A 381 1.78 19.19 -5.82
CA VAL A 381 2.74 20.21 -6.31
C VAL A 381 2.19 21.64 -6.25
N TRP A 382 0.87 21.80 -6.32
CA TRP A 382 0.17 23.10 -6.37
C TRP A 382 -1.32 22.95 -6.01
N GLN A 383 -2.07 24.06 -5.91
CA GLN A 383 -3.49 24.05 -5.52
C GLN A 383 -4.41 23.61 -6.67
N ALA A 384 -4.88 22.36 -6.65
CA ALA A 384 -5.77 21.79 -7.66
C ALA A 384 -6.64 20.65 -7.08
N PRO A 385 -7.72 20.24 -7.76
CA PRO A 385 -8.34 18.94 -7.51
C PRO A 385 -7.39 17.82 -7.93
N THR A 386 -7.07 16.92 -7.01
CA THR A 386 -6.11 15.83 -7.25
C THR A 386 -6.52 14.60 -6.45
N TRP A 387 -5.70 13.55 -6.53
CA TRP A 387 -5.84 12.35 -5.73
C TRP A 387 -5.13 12.44 -4.37
N SER A 388 -4.65 13.63 -3.99
CA SER A 388 -3.82 13.80 -2.80
C SER A 388 -4.58 13.58 -1.50
N SER A 389 -3.86 13.09 -0.49
CA SER A 389 -4.33 13.09 0.90
C SER A 389 -3.88 14.34 1.68
N ILE A 390 -2.78 14.95 1.24
CA ILE A 390 -2.16 16.13 1.84
C ILE A 390 -2.08 17.23 0.77
N ALA A 391 -2.83 18.30 0.95
CA ALA A 391 -2.86 19.40 -0.01
C ALA A 391 -1.56 20.23 0.03
N LYS A 392 -1.33 21.05 -1.00
CA LYS A 392 -0.12 21.89 -1.14
C LYS A 392 0.15 22.81 0.06
N THR A 393 -0.89 23.31 0.72
CA THR A 393 -0.78 24.17 1.91
C THR A 393 -0.57 23.38 3.20
N HIS A 394 -0.31 22.07 3.10
CA HIS A 394 -0.29 21.09 4.18
C HIS A 394 -1.62 21.00 4.93
N ASN A 395 -2.71 21.41 4.28
CA ASN A 395 -4.05 21.13 4.77
C ASN A 395 -4.30 19.64 4.63
N ILE A 396 -4.55 19.01 5.77
CA ILE A 396 -4.78 17.57 5.88
C ILE A 396 -6.20 17.26 5.39
N GLY A 397 -6.34 16.50 4.31
CA GLY A 397 -7.62 16.06 3.78
C GLY A 397 -8.27 14.96 4.61
N ALA A 398 -9.57 14.71 4.43
CA ALA A 398 -10.27 13.64 5.15
C ALA A 398 -9.63 12.25 4.94
N LEU A 399 -9.08 12.00 3.75
CA LEU A 399 -8.34 10.77 3.44
C LEU A 399 -7.18 10.54 4.40
N TYR A 400 -6.41 11.59 4.73
CA TYR A 400 -5.25 11.44 5.60
C TYR A 400 -5.62 10.88 6.98
N TRP A 401 -6.74 11.33 7.55
CA TRP A 401 -7.20 10.85 8.85
C TRP A 401 -7.64 9.38 8.82
N GLN A 402 -8.09 8.89 7.67
CA GLN A 402 -8.39 7.46 7.48
C GLN A 402 -7.13 6.61 7.27
N LEU A 403 -5.98 7.21 6.91
CA LEU A 403 -4.72 6.47 6.75
C LEU A 403 -4.32 5.76 8.04
N ASN A 404 -4.48 6.41 9.19
CA ASN A 404 -4.17 5.79 10.47
C ASN A 404 -4.96 4.49 10.68
N ASP A 405 -6.21 4.43 10.21
CA ASP A 405 -7.05 3.24 10.31
C ASP A 405 -6.65 2.19 9.26
N MET A 406 -6.57 2.58 7.98
CA MET A 406 -6.32 1.62 6.90
C MET A 406 -4.86 1.18 6.76
N CYS A 407 -3.90 1.94 7.29
CA CYS A 407 -2.49 1.56 7.37
C CYS A 407 -2.08 1.16 8.81
N GLY A 408 -2.97 1.31 9.80
CA GLY A 408 -2.69 1.06 11.20
C GLY A 408 -2.55 -0.41 11.60
N LYS A 409 -2.40 -0.60 12.91
CA LYS A 409 -2.47 -1.92 13.57
C LYS A 409 -3.81 -2.62 13.22
N PRO A 410 -3.88 -3.96 13.33
CA PRO A 410 -5.07 -4.79 13.14
C PRO A 410 -6.34 -4.11 13.61
N LEU A 411 -7.21 -3.83 12.64
CA LEU A 411 -8.56 -3.42 12.93
C LEU A 411 -9.47 -4.64 12.74
N PRO A 412 -10.37 -4.93 13.69
CA PRO A 412 -11.58 -5.70 13.43
C PRO A 412 -12.41 -4.94 12.39
N GLY A 413 -12.49 -5.47 11.17
CA GLY A 413 -13.31 -4.90 10.10
C GLY A 413 -14.57 -5.73 9.88
N PRO A 414 -15.77 -5.13 9.79
CA PRO A 414 -16.94 -5.83 9.27
C PRO A 414 -16.73 -6.18 7.79
N LEU A 415 -16.99 -7.42 7.42
CA LEU A 415 -17.26 -7.84 6.06
C LEU A 415 -18.78 -7.96 5.91
N VAL A 416 -19.38 -7.04 5.17
CA VAL A 416 -20.79 -7.15 4.75
C VAL A 416 -20.78 -7.88 3.41
N THR A 417 -21.25 -9.12 3.38
CA THR A 417 -21.62 -9.81 2.14
C THR A 417 -23.13 -9.70 1.95
N CYS A 418 -23.61 -9.93 0.72
CA CYS A 418 -25.01 -9.69 0.33
C CYS A 418 -26.04 -10.38 1.21
N ASP A 419 -25.66 -11.45 1.94
CA ASP A 419 -26.53 -12.21 2.83
C ASP A 419 -26.00 -12.35 4.28
N GLU A 420 -24.76 -11.93 4.58
CA GLU A 420 -24.11 -12.14 5.89
C GLU A 420 -23.13 -11.02 6.27
N LEU A 421 -23.21 -10.54 7.52
CA LEU A 421 -22.21 -9.66 8.12
C LEU A 421 -21.22 -10.43 9.01
N GLY A 422 -20.01 -10.71 8.54
CA GLY A 422 -18.91 -11.24 9.34
C GLY A 422 -18.05 -10.14 9.98
N ILE A 423 -17.39 -10.38 11.12
CA ILE A 423 -16.37 -9.48 11.68
C ILE A 423 -15.01 -10.19 11.62
N LEU A 424 -14.15 -9.77 10.68
CA LEU A 424 -12.82 -10.34 10.50
C LEU A 424 -11.77 -9.48 11.22
N ILE A 425 -10.89 -10.10 12.00
CA ILE A 425 -9.74 -9.43 12.62
C ILE A 425 -8.47 -9.80 11.85
N TRP A 426 -7.71 -8.79 11.43
CA TRP A 426 -6.57 -8.94 10.53
C TRP A 426 -5.23 -8.61 11.18
N GLN A 427 -4.29 -9.55 11.25
CA GLN A 427 -3.01 -9.37 11.96
C GLN A 427 -1.83 -9.08 11.01
N ASP A 428 -1.15 -7.93 11.20
CA ASP A 428 0.01 -7.49 10.39
C ASP A 428 1.37 -7.52 11.12
N MET A 429 1.43 -7.95 12.39
CA MET A 429 2.68 -7.95 13.14
C MET A 429 3.48 -9.25 13.01
N MET A 430 4.81 -9.11 12.92
CA MET A 430 5.83 -10.17 13.04
C MET A 430 5.63 -11.08 14.25
N PHE A 431 4.98 -10.54 15.26
CA PHE A 431 4.61 -11.21 16.47
C PHE A 431 3.15 -11.65 16.31
N ALA A 432 2.95 -12.83 15.73
CA ALA A 432 1.90 -13.69 16.28
C ALA A 432 2.15 -13.69 17.81
N CYS A 433 1.27 -13.06 18.59
CA CYS A 433 1.24 -13.13 20.07
C CYS A 433 2.40 -12.59 20.95
N ASN A 434 3.39 -11.84 20.42
CA ASN A 434 4.39 -11.18 21.30
C ASN A 434 4.21 -9.66 21.47
N ASN A 435 3.40 -8.99 20.63
CA ASN A 435 3.07 -7.56 20.81
C ASN A 435 1.55 -7.26 20.80
N TYR A 436 0.70 -8.29 20.96
CA TYR A 436 -0.68 -8.12 21.41
C TYR A 436 -0.91 -8.88 22.71
N PRO A 437 -0.34 -8.41 23.84
CA PRO A 437 -0.98 -8.81 25.07
C PRO A 437 -2.44 -8.35 24.92
N ALA A 438 -3.37 -9.12 25.45
CA ALA A 438 -4.69 -8.66 25.82
C ALA A 438 -4.58 -7.54 26.88
N THR A 439 -3.88 -6.47 26.51
CA THR A 439 -3.68 -5.28 27.29
C THR A 439 -5.03 -4.59 27.37
N PRO A 440 -5.34 -3.99 28.52
CA PRO A 440 -6.59 -3.27 28.68
C PRO A 440 -6.84 -2.24 27.57
N THR A 441 -5.78 -1.54 27.12
CA THR A 441 -5.88 -0.51 26.08
C THR A 441 -6.29 -1.08 24.70
N PHE A 442 -5.69 -2.19 24.29
CA PHE A 442 -6.04 -2.85 23.02
C PHE A 442 -7.44 -3.45 23.06
N LEU A 443 -7.78 -4.16 24.15
CA LEU A 443 -9.13 -4.70 24.33
C LEU A 443 -10.17 -3.58 24.35
N GLN A 444 -9.83 -2.40 24.88
CA GLN A 444 -10.72 -1.23 24.89
C GLN A 444 -10.94 -0.64 23.49
N SER A 445 -9.91 -0.55 22.64
CA SER A 445 -10.07 -0.06 21.26
C SER A 445 -10.93 -1.03 20.43
N VAL A 446 -10.61 -2.33 20.50
CA VAL A 446 -11.40 -3.40 19.87
C VAL A 446 -12.85 -3.36 20.35
N ARG A 447 -13.08 -3.19 21.66
CA ARG A 447 -14.42 -3.05 22.24
C ARG A 447 -15.19 -1.89 21.63
N SER A 448 -14.55 -0.72 21.55
CA SER A 448 -15.17 0.50 21.03
C SER A 448 -15.60 0.32 19.58
N GLU A 449 -14.70 -0.14 18.72
CA GLU A 449 -14.93 -0.28 17.28
C GLU A 449 -16.03 -1.32 16.98
N ILE A 450 -15.95 -2.50 17.58
CA ILE A 450 -16.95 -3.55 17.37
C ILE A 450 -18.30 -3.14 17.94
N SER A 451 -18.35 -2.47 19.10
CA SER A 451 -19.60 -1.95 19.64
C SER A 451 -20.23 -0.88 18.75
N GLN A 452 -19.44 -0.08 18.03
CA GLN A 452 -19.97 0.89 17.07
C GLN A 452 -20.49 0.19 15.82
N THR A 453 -19.73 -0.77 15.30
CA THR A 453 -20.10 -1.57 14.13
C THR A 453 -21.39 -2.34 14.37
N VAL A 454 -21.49 -3.09 15.47
CA VAL A 454 -22.68 -3.85 15.84
C VAL A 454 -23.89 -2.92 16.04
N ARG A 455 -23.71 -1.74 16.66
CA ARG A 455 -24.78 -0.74 16.79
C ARG A 455 -25.29 -0.20 15.46
N ARG A 456 -24.41 0.06 14.48
CA ARG A 456 -24.80 0.60 13.17
C ARG A 456 -25.66 -0.40 12.38
N VAL A 457 -25.42 -1.68 12.56
CA VAL A 457 -26.01 -2.74 11.74
C VAL A 457 -27.09 -3.54 12.46
N GLN A 458 -27.32 -3.34 13.76
CA GLN A 458 -28.26 -4.12 14.60
C GLN A 458 -29.70 -4.25 14.07
N HIS A 459 -30.13 -3.38 13.16
CA HIS A 459 -31.47 -3.40 12.56
C HIS A 459 -31.54 -4.15 11.21
N HIS A 460 -30.42 -4.68 10.70
CA HIS A 460 -30.37 -5.38 9.42
C HIS A 460 -30.81 -6.86 9.59
N PRO A 461 -31.72 -7.38 8.74
CA PRO A 461 -32.37 -8.68 8.95
C PRO A 461 -31.44 -9.91 8.78
N CYS A 462 -30.29 -9.77 8.12
CA CYS A 462 -29.37 -10.88 7.79
C CYS A 462 -27.95 -10.62 8.33
N ILE A 463 -27.71 -10.93 9.61
CA ILE A 463 -26.41 -10.75 10.28
C ILE A 463 -25.96 -12.07 10.92
N ALA A 464 -24.82 -12.58 10.50
CA ALA A 464 -24.12 -13.72 11.11
C ALA A 464 -22.72 -13.28 11.55
N VAL A 465 -22.56 -12.85 12.82
CA VAL A 465 -21.27 -12.38 13.32
C VAL A 465 -20.33 -13.57 13.56
N TRP A 466 -19.49 -13.87 12.58
CA TRP A 466 -18.32 -14.72 12.76
C TRP A 466 -17.14 -13.87 13.25
N ALA A 467 -16.40 -14.37 14.25
CA ALA A 467 -15.12 -13.81 14.66
C ALA A 467 -14.08 -14.93 14.61
N GLY A 468 -13.16 -14.84 13.65
CA GLY A 468 -12.09 -15.79 13.47
C GLY A 468 -10.85 -15.09 12.92
N ASN A 469 -9.69 -15.70 13.17
CA ASN A 469 -8.52 -15.43 12.34
C ASN A 469 -8.87 -15.92 10.93
N ASN A 470 -8.47 -15.20 9.88
CA ASN A 470 -8.55 -15.77 8.53
C ASN A 470 -7.53 -16.93 8.47
N GLU A 471 -8.01 -18.16 8.72
CA GLU A 471 -7.16 -19.35 8.88
C GLU A 471 -6.48 -19.80 7.57
N MET A 472 -6.72 -19.10 6.46
CA MET A 472 -6.15 -19.51 5.18
C MET A 472 -4.72 -19.07 4.92
N GLU A 473 -4.08 -18.19 5.72
CA GLU A 473 -2.65 -17.89 5.48
C GLU A 473 -1.81 -17.35 6.65
N GLY A 474 -1.93 -17.99 7.82
CA GLY A 474 -0.87 -17.99 8.84
C GLY A 474 0.02 -19.23 8.80
N ALA A 475 -0.14 -20.11 7.81
CA ALA A 475 0.29 -21.51 7.89
C ALA A 475 1.81 -21.75 8.05
N THR A 476 2.68 -20.75 7.92
CA THR A 476 4.13 -20.93 8.18
C THR A 476 4.59 -20.12 9.40
N ILE A 477 4.24 -18.84 9.50
CA ILE A 477 4.62 -17.96 10.62
C ILE A 477 3.79 -18.24 11.87
N GLN A 478 2.47 -18.43 11.73
CA GLN A 478 1.58 -18.81 12.83
C GLN A 478 1.88 -20.25 13.29
N LYS A 479 2.22 -21.18 12.38
CA LYS A 479 2.66 -22.53 12.76
C LYS A 479 4.00 -22.52 13.50
N TRP A 480 4.97 -21.71 13.06
CA TRP A 480 6.22 -21.54 13.80
C TRP A 480 5.96 -20.98 15.20
N TYR A 481 5.19 -19.88 15.32
CA TYR A 481 4.95 -19.28 16.63
C TYR A 481 4.10 -20.16 17.56
N ILE A 482 3.04 -20.80 17.06
CA ILE A 482 2.24 -21.77 17.84
C ILE A 482 3.15 -22.91 18.34
N ARG A 483 4.12 -23.35 17.53
CA ARG A 483 5.08 -24.38 17.94
C ARG A 483 6.03 -23.89 19.04
N GLU A 484 6.53 -22.67 18.95
CA GLU A 484 7.49 -22.13 19.92
C GLU A 484 6.81 -21.57 21.20
N ASN A 485 5.55 -21.12 21.14
CA ASN A 485 4.83 -20.45 22.24
C ASN A 485 3.32 -20.83 22.33
N PRO A 486 2.96 -22.12 22.44
CA PRO A 486 1.56 -22.57 22.33
C PRO A 486 0.64 -22.01 23.43
N GLU A 487 1.08 -22.02 24.69
CA GLU A 487 0.23 -21.61 25.82
C GLU A 487 -0.13 -20.11 25.77
N LEU A 488 0.82 -19.26 25.39
CA LEU A 488 0.61 -17.82 25.25
C LEU A 488 -0.38 -17.52 24.12
N TYR A 489 -0.24 -18.19 22.99
CA TYR A 489 -1.16 -18.06 21.86
C TYR A 489 -2.60 -18.40 22.26
N TYR A 490 -2.83 -19.55 22.90
CA TYR A 490 -4.19 -19.94 23.30
C TYR A 490 -4.80 -19.01 24.35
N LYS A 491 -3.98 -18.49 25.27
CA LYS A 491 -4.42 -17.52 26.28
C LYS A 491 -4.88 -16.20 25.65
N GLU A 492 -4.09 -15.65 24.74
CA GLU A 492 -4.42 -14.38 24.07
C GLU A 492 -5.58 -14.54 23.10
N TYR A 493 -5.65 -15.67 22.39
CA TYR A 493 -6.79 -16.03 21.55
C TYR A 493 -8.08 -16.05 22.37
N ALA A 494 -8.09 -16.75 23.52
CA ALA A 494 -9.27 -16.81 24.39
C ALA A 494 -9.64 -15.43 24.93
N GLU A 495 -8.67 -14.62 25.35
CA GLU A 495 -8.95 -13.31 25.93
C GLU A 495 -9.52 -12.31 24.91
N LEU A 496 -9.04 -12.35 23.66
CA LEU A 496 -9.58 -11.54 22.58
C LEU A 496 -10.93 -12.10 22.12
N TYR A 497 -10.95 -13.28 21.51
CA TYR A 497 -12.13 -13.80 20.80
C TYR A 497 -13.24 -14.26 21.75
N VAL A 498 -12.89 -14.88 22.88
CA VAL A 498 -13.90 -15.44 23.80
C VAL A 498 -14.28 -14.45 24.90
N ASN A 499 -13.32 -13.82 25.56
CA ASN A 499 -13.61 -12.98 26.73
C ASN A 499 -13.95 -11.54 26.36
N THR A 500 -13.53 -11.06 25.18
CA THR A 500 -13.78 -9.68 24.77
C THR A 500 -14.81 -9.56 23.66
N LEU A 501 -14.70 -10.30 22.57
CA LEU A 501 -15.60 -10.14 21.42
C LEU A 501 -16.98 -10.77 21.65
N LYS A 502 -17.01 -12.01 22.11
CA LYS A 502 -18.25 -12.76 22.34
C LYS A 502 -19.26 -12.00 23.21
N PRO A 503 -18.89 -11.40 24.36
CA PRO A 503 -19.87 -10.71 25.19
C PRO A 503 -20.45 -9.46 24.53
N ILE A 504 -19.67 -8.74 23.72
CA ILE A 504 -20.14 -7.54 23.01
C ILE A 504 -21.20 -7.94 21.98
N VAL A 505 -20.91 -8.97 21.19
CA VAL A 505 -21.85 -9.45 20.17
C VAL A 505 -23.14 -9.94 20.81
N LEU A 506 -23.04 -10.77 21.86
CA LEU A 506 -24.20 -11.30 22.58
C LEU A 506 -24.97 -10.24 23.39
N GLN A 507 -24.35 -9.11 23.76
CA GLN A 507 -25.03 -8.01 24.44
C GLN A 507 -26.10 -7.36 23.53
N TYR A 508 -25.83 -7.25 22.23
CA TYR A 508 -26.76 -6.61 21.29
C TYR A 508 -27.74 -7.61 20.65
N ASP A 509 -27.40 -8.91 20.57
CA ASP A 509 -28.36 -9.97 20.22
C ASP A 509 -28.07 -11.29 20.97
N PRO A 510 -28.79 -11.56 22.08
CA PRO A 510 -28.55 -12.72 22.94
C PRO A 510 -28.92 -14.08 22.32
N THR A 511 -29.67 -14.08 21.22
CA THR A 511 -30.25 -15.29 20.63
C THR A 511 -29.42 -15.88 19.49
N ARG A 512 -28.36 -15.18 19.07
CA ARG A 512 -27.57 -15.55 17.88
C ARG A 512 -26.40 -16.49 18.19
N PRO A 513 -26.06 -17.42 17.27
CA PRO A 513 -24.89 -18.26 17.40
C PRO A 513 -23.61 -17.44 17.22
N TYR A 514 -22.68 -17.56 18.17
CA TYR A 514 -21.33 -16.99 18.09
C TYR A 514 -20.33 -18.11 17.77
N LEU A 515 -19.76 -18.08 16.56
CA LEU A 515 -18.81 -19.09 16.08
C LEU A 515 -17.38 -18.54 16.13
N THR A 516 -16.47 -19.30 16.75
CA THR A 516 -15.02 -19.04 16.77
C THR A 516 -14.31 -20.17 16.04
N SER A 517 -13.38 -19.87 15.12
CA SER A 517 -12.55 -20.91 14.51
C SER A 517 -11.49 -21.41 15.50
N SER A 518 -11.68 -22.61 16.05
CA SER A 518 -10.62 -23.27 16.82
C SER A 518 -9.54 -23.75 15.85
N PRO A 519 -8.23 -23.52 16.11
CA PRO A 519 -7.13 -23.95 15.23
C PRO A 519 -6.94 -25.47 15.17
N THR A 520 -7.79 -26.23 15.86
CA THR A 520 -7.88 -27.68 15.76
C THR A 520 -9.21 -28.04 15.12
N ASN A 521 -9.20 -28.29 13.81
CA ASN A 521 -9.90 -29.44 13.23
C ASN A 521 -9.56 -29.64 11.75
N GLY A 522 -8.38 -30.22 11.53
CA GLY A 522 -8.22 -31.28 10.54
C GLY A 522 -8.40 -32.69 11.14
N ILE A 523 -8.39 -32.87 12.48
CA ILE A 523 -8.52 -34.16 13.16
C ILE A 523 -9.14 -33.94 14.56
N GLU A 524 -10.20 -34.69 14.87
CA GLU A 524 -10.94 -34.85 16.17
C GLU A 524 -12.22 -34.04 16.41
N SER A 525 -13.29 -34.44 15.73
CA SER A 525 -14.69 -34.09 15.97
C SER A 525 -15.38 -34.77 17.17
N GLU A 526 -14.66 -35.36 18.15
CA GLU A 526 -15.29 -36.14 19.23
C GLU A 526 -15.38 -35.47 20.61
N LYS A 527 -14.83 -34.26 20.83
CA LYS A 527 -14.96 -33.55 22.12
C LYS A 527 -16.03 -32.46 22.18
N ALA A 528 -16.76 -32.22 21.09
CA ALA A 528 -17.95 -31.37 21.05
C ALA A 528 -19.24 -32.09 21.52
N LYS A 529 -19.14 -33.11 22.39
CA LYS A 529 -20.29 -33.86 22.94
C LYS A 529 -20.78 -33.37 24.31
N TYR A 530 -20.19 -32.32 24.89
CA TYR A 530 -20.57 -31.84 26.24
C TYR A 530 -21.22 -30.45 26.32
N ALA A 531 -21.62 -29.85 25.19
CA ALA A 531 -22.25 -28.51 25.20
C ALA A 531 -23.59 -28.40 24.46
N LEU A 532 -24.19 -29.50 23.99
CA LEU A 532 -25.43 -29.49 23.20
C LEU A 532 -26.52 -30.43 23.73
N ALA A 533 -26.54 -30.71 25.04
CA ALA A 533 -27.55 -31.59 25.62
C ALA A 533 -28.91 -30.91 25.95
N ASP A 534 -29.02 -29.58 25.94
CA ASP A 534 -30.26 -28.89 26.36
C ASP A 534 -30.70 -27.75 25.40
N ASN A 535 -30.77 -28.00 24.09
CA ASN A 535 -31.42 -27.06 23.17
C ASN A 535 -32.65 -27.69 22.49
N PRO A 536 -33.89 -27.22 22.79
CA PRO A 536 -35.12 -27.79 22.26
C PRO A 536 -35.43 -27.44 20.77
N TYR A 537 -34.45 -27.00 19.98
CA TYR A 537 -34.67 -26.53 18.59
C TYR A 537 -33.93 -27.31 17.50
N SER A 538 -33.52 -28.56 17.73
CA SER A 538 -32.75 -29.37 16.76
C SER A 538 -33.57 -29.95 15.59
N ASN A 539 -34.55 -29.22 15.03
CA ASN A 539 -35.41 -29.76 13.97
C ASN A 539 -35.76 -28.77 12.86
N ILE A 540 -34.84 -27.86 12.51
CA ILE A 540 -35.00 -27.03 11.31
C ILE A 540 -33.65 -26.99 10.60
N TYR A 541 -33.67 -27.30 9.30
CA TYR A 541 -32.57 -27.40 8.33
C TYR A 541 -31.93 -28.79 8.19
N GLY A 542 -32.62 -29.64 7.43
CA GLY A 542 -31.99 -30.57 6.49
C GLY A 542 -32.01 -29.96 5.08
N ASP A 543 -31.01 -30.38 4.29
CA ASP A 543 -30.58 -29.96 2.94
C ASP A 543 -29.90 -28.59 2.79
#